data_AF-A0A2P6PDZ1-F1
#
_entry.id   AF-A0A2P6PDZ1-F1
#
_cell.length_a   1.000
_cell.length_b   1.000
_cell.length_c   1.000
_cell.angle_alpha   90.00
_cell.angle_beta   90.00
_cell.angle_gamma   90.00
#
_symmetry.space_group_name_H-M   'P 1'
#
loop_
_entity.id
_entity.type
_entity.pdbx_description
1 polymer ?
#
loop_
_entity_poly.entity_id
_entity_poly.type
_entity_poly.pdbx_seq_one_letter_code
_entity_poly.pdbx_strand_id
1 'polypeptide(L)'
;MILLDKLRDRDCLALFNSIAFLDREEDEANGFGAIGEEIVKKCKGLPLTVKTLGSLVWHKKTREEWREVLNSKIWELEEVEEQVFRPLLLSYSDLTPAVKRCLLYCAIFLKDYELGKNNLIEL
;
A
#
# COMPACT_ATOMS: atom_id res chain seq x y z
N MET A 1 -9.53 -9.91 25.53
CA MET A 1 -8.90 -9.86 24.21
C MET A 1 -9.99 -9.57 23.19
N ILE A 2 -9.98 -8.40 22.57
CA ILE A 2 -10.97 -8.05 21.54
C ILE A 2 -10.43 -8.62 20.22
N LEU A 3 -11.21 -9.47 19.54
CA LEU A 3 -10.87 -9.93 18.20
C LEU A 3 -11.37 -8.87 17.21
N LEU A 4 -10.44 -8.34 16.40
CA LEU A 4 -10.78 -7.41 15.33
C LEU A 4 -10.98 -8.21 14.04
N ASP A 5 -12.15 -8.07 13.45
CA ASP A 5 -12.48 -8.69 12.17
C ASP A 5 -11.90 -7.91 10.98
N LYS A 6 -11.85 -8.58 9.84
CA LYS A 6 -11.49 -7.97 8.55
C LYS A 6 -12.56 -6.97 8.11
N LEU A 7 -12.13 -5.95 7.37
CA LEU A 7 -13.06 -5.03 6.71
C LEU A 7 -13.84 -5.76 5.62
N ARG A 8 -15.09 -5.31 5.42
CA ARG A 8 -15.90 -5.74 4.27
C ARG A 8 -15.35 -5.09 3.00
N ASP A 9 -15.54 -5.75 1.86
CA ASP A 9 -15.02 -5.26 0.57
C ASP A 9 -15.46 -3.82 0.25
N ARG A 10 -16.71 -3.47 0.57
CA ARG A 10 -17.21 -2.09 0.41
C ARG A 10 -16.44 -1.07 1.27
N ASP A 11 -16.13 -1.43 2.52
CA ASP A 11 -15.40 -0.54 3.43
C ASP A 11 -13.93 -0.44 3.00
N CYS A 12 -13.35 -1.53 2.48
CA CYS A 12 -12.03 -1.50 1.86
C CYS A 12 -11.99 -0.60 0.63
N LEU A 13 -12.99 -0.69 -0.25
CA LEU A 13 -13.06 0.13 -1.45
C LEU A 13 -13.22 1.61 -1.10
N ALA A 14 -14.10 1.94 -0.14
CA ALA A 14 -14.26 3.30 0.35
C ALA A 14 -12.96 3.86 0.95
N LEU A 15 -12.27 3.07 1.79
CA LEU A 15 -10.97 3.46 2.35
C LEU A 15 -9.91 3.63 1.26
N PHE A 16 -9.83 2.69 0.31
CA PHE A 16 -8.91 2.78 -0.81
C PHE A 16 -9.16 4.05 -1.61
N ASN A 17 -10.39 4.32 -2.01
CA ASN A 17 -10.75 5.48 -2.82
C ASN A 17 -10.45 6.79 -2.08
N SER A 18 -10.71 6.87 -0.77
CA SER A 18 -10.39 8.06 0.04
C SER A 18 -8.90 8.41 0.06
N ILE A 19 -8.02 7.43 -0.15
CA ILE A 19 -6.56 7.62 -0.14
C ILE A 19 -6.06 7.78 -1.57
N ALA A 20 -6.42 6.83 -2.43
CA ALA A 20 -6.03 6.81 -3.82
C ALA A 20 -6.45 8.14 -4.46
N PHE A 21 -7.71 8.53 -4.33
CA PHE A 21 -8.24 9.77 -4.92
C PHE A 21 -8.08 11.01 -4.05
N LEU A 22 -7.19 11.01 -3.06
CA LEU A 22 -6.89 12.22 -2.30
C LEU A 22 -6.40 13.32 -3.26
N ASP A 23 -7.06 14.49 -3.21
CA ASP A 23 -6.80 15.65 -4.07
C ASP A 23 -7.02 15.43 -5.58
N ARG A 24 -7.77 14.39 -5.97
CA ARG A 24 -8.19 14.16 -7.37
C ARG A 24 -9.65 13.74 -7.45
N GLU A 25 -10.33 14.07 -8.55
CA GLU A 25 -11.68 13.56 -8.78
C GLU A 25 -11.63 12.05 -9.05
N GLU A 26 -12.57 11.32 -8.44
CA GLU A 26 -12.75 9.90 -8.71
C GLU A 26 -13.31 9.72 -10.11
N ASP A 27 -12.68 8.83 -10.87
CA ASP A 27 -13.06 8.58 -12.25
C ASP A 27 -13.70 7.19 -12.37
N GLU A 28 -14.98 7.14 -12.02
CA GLU A 28 -15.79 5.93 -12.14
C GLU A 28 -15.97 5.53 -13.62
N ALA A 29 -16.01 6.49 -14.55
CA ALA A 29 -16.31 6.27 -15.96
C ALA A 29 -15.08 5.88 -16.81
N ASN A 30 -13.88 6.36 -16.49
CA ASN A 30 -12.68 6.08 -17.30
C ASN A 30 -11.90 4.85 -16.82
N GLY A 31 -12.45 4.02 -15.93
CA GLY A 31 -11.91 2.69 -15.62
C GLY A 31 -10.83 2.64 -14.54
N PHE A 32 -10.55 3.74 -13.83
CA PHE A 32 -9.73 3.70 -12.61
C PHE A 32 -10.45 2.95 -11.49
N GLY A 33 -11.77 3.17 -11.33
CA GLY A 33 -12.59 2.46 -10.33
C GLY A 33 -12.50 0.93 -10.47
N ALA A 34 -12.67 0.41 -11.70
CA ALA A 34 -12.58 -1.03 -11.96
C ALA A 34 -11.19 -1.63 -11.63
N ILE A 35 -10.10 -0.90 -11.92
CA ILE A 35 -8.75 -1.34 -11.54
C ILE A 35 -8.58 -1.28 -10.02
N GLY A 36 -9.09 -0.23 -9.37
CA GLY A 36 -9.07 -0.06 -7.92
C GLY A 36 -9.80 -1.21 -7.19
N GLU A 37 -10.96 -1.62 -7.67
CA GLU A 37 -11.70 -2.77 -7.14
C GLU A 37 -10.88 -4.06 -7.18
N GLU A 38 -10.21 -4.35 -8.29
CA GLU A 38 -9.35 -5.52 -8.43
C GLU A 38 -8.13 -5.46 -7.50
N ILE A 39 -7.53 -4.28 -7.32
CA ILE A 39 -6.46 -4.05 -6.35
C ILE A 39 -6.96 -4.33 -4.93
N VAL A 40 -8.13 -3.82 -4.56
CA VAL A 40 -8.75 -4.02 -3.23
C VAL A 40 -9.02 -5.50 -2.95
N LYS A 41 -9.43 -6.29 -3.94
CA LYS A 41 -9.61 -7.75 -3.78
C LYS A 41 -8.31 -8.48 -3.40
N LYS A 42 -7.14 -7.93 -3.75
CA LYS A 42 -5.84 -8.47 -3.30
C LYS A 42 -5.51 -8.12 -1.85
N CYS A 43 -6.16 -7.12 -1.25
CA CYS A 43 -5.95 -6.70 0.14
C CYS A 43 -6.58 -7.63 1.19
N LYS A 44 -7.53 -8.49 0.79
CA LYS A 44 -8.20 -9.51 1.64
C LYS A 44 -8.77 -8.97 2.96
N GLY A 45 -9.31 -7.75 2.93
CA GLY A 45 -9.95 -7.11 4.08
C GLY A 45 -9.01 -6.53 5.13
N LEU A 46 -7.69 -6.51 4.90
CA LEU A 46 -6.71 -5.98 5.85
C LEU A 46 -6.55 -4.46 5.68
N PRO A 47 -6.87 -3.63 6.68
CA PRO A 47 -6.78 -2.16 6.56
C PRO A 47 -5.38 -1.66 6.16
N LEU A 48 -4.33 -2.32 6.67
CA LEU A 48 -2.94 -1.94 6.40
C LEU A 48 -2.57 -2.10 4.91
N THR A 49 -3.00 -3.20 4.28
CA THR A 49 -2.72 -3.44 2.85
C THR A 49 -3.51 -2.48 1.97
N VAL A 50 -4.77 -2.19 2.33
CA VAL A 50 -5.60 -1.18 1.66
C VAL A 50 -4.93 0.19 1.70
N LYS A 51 -4.50 0.64 2.89
CA LYS A 51 -3.82 1.93 3.04
C LYS A 51 -2.50 1.99 2.25
N THR A 52 -1.75 0.90 2.25
CA THR A 52 -0.48 0.78 1.52
C THR A 52 -0.69 0.92 0.02
N LEU A 53 -1.60 0.16 -0.58
CA LEU A 53 -1.84 0.20 -2.02
C LEU A 53 -2.54 1.49 -2.46
N GLY A 54 -3.47 2.01 -1.65
CA GLY A 54 -4.10 3.31 -1.92
C GLY A 54 -3.05 4.43 -1.99
N SER A 55 -2.11 4.45 -1.05
CA SER A 55 -1.01 5.43 -1.04
C SER A 55 -0.04 5.23 -2.22
N LEU A 56 0.23 3.98 -2.60
CA LEU A 56 1.07 3.66 -3.74
C LEU A 56 0.46 4.20 -5.06
N VAL A 57 -0.84 3.96 -5.30
CA VAL A 57 -1.50 4.40 -6.53
C VAL A 57 -1.87 5.88 -6.53
N TRP A 58 -1.87 6.55 -5.37
CA TRP A 58 -2.03 8.01 -5.29
C TRP A 58 -0.94 8.73 -6.09
N HIS A 59 0.30 8.22 -6.06
CA HIS A 59 1.41 8.77 -6.84
C HIS A 59 1.40 8.40 -8.34
N LYS A 60 0.48 7.55 -8.78
CA LYS A 60 0.37 7.09 -10.18
C LYS A 60 -0.69 7.89 -10.93
N LYS A 61 -0.36 8.38 -12.13
CA LYS A 61 -1.19 9.31 -12.91
C LYS A 61 -2.00 8.62 -14.01
N THR A 62 -1.59 7.43 -14.43
CA THR A 62 -2.16 6.72 -15.57
C THR A 62 -2.75 5.38 -15.17
N ARG A 63 -3.66 4.87 -16.00
CA ARG A 63 -4.30 3.55 -15.79
C ARG A 63 -3.29 2.42 -15.97
N GLU A 64 -2.34 2.63 -16.86
CA GLU A 64 -1.25 1.71 -17.14
C GLU A 64 -0.38 1.52 -15.89
N GLU A 65 0.01 2.60 -15.20
CA GLU A 65 0.73 2.51 -13.92
C GLU A 65 -0.07 1.75 -12.84
N TRP A 66 -1.40 1.91 -12.79
CA TRP A 66 -2.22 1.13 -11.86
C TRP A 66 -2.30 -0.35 -12.24
N ARG A 67 -2.37 -0.64 -13.55
CA ARG A 67 -2.31 -2.01 -14.06
C ARG A 67 -0.96 -2.66 -13.77
N GLU A 68 0.14 -1.91 -13.80
CA GLU A 68 1.45 -2.40 -13.38
C GLU A 68 1.46 -2.82 -11.91
N VAL A 69 0.83 -2.03 -11.03
CA VAL A 69 0.63 -2.43 -9.61
C VAL A 69 -0.23 -3.69 -9.53
N LEU A 70 -1.37 -3.75 -10.23
CA LEU A 70 -2.29 -4.88 -10.21
C LEU A 70 -1.65 -6.20 -10.72
N ASN A 71 -0.84 -6.10 -11.77
CA ASN A 71 -0.25 -7.23 -12.50
C ASN A 71 1.22 -7.49 -12.15
N SER A 72 1.73 -6.87 -11.08
CA SER A 72 3.13 -7.05 -10.70
C SER A 72 3.46 -8.51 -10.35
N LYS A 73 4.64 -8.96 -10.77
CA LYS A 73 5.17 -10.29 -10.43
C LYS A 73 5.35 -10.51 -8.93
N ILE A 74 5.41 -9.44 -8.13
CA ILE A 74 5.50 -9.53 -6.66
C ILE A 74 4.30 -10.27 -6.07
N TRP A 75 3.15 -10.26 -6.75
CA TRP A 75 1.99 -11.04 -6.31
C TRP A 75 2.20 -12.54 -6.35
N GLU A 76 3.18 -13.02 -7.13
CA GLU A 76 3.46 -14.44 -7.38
C GLU A 76 4.68 -14.94 -6.62
N LEU A 77 5.41 -14.07 -5.90
CA LEU A 77 6.59 -14.45 -5.14
C LEU A 77 6.22 -15.42 -4.01
N GLU A 78 6.77 -16.63 -4.08
CA GLU A 78 6.57 -17.70 -3.11
C GLU A 78 7.35 -17.44 -1.82
N GLU A 79 8.47 -16.70 -1.91
CA GLU A 79 9.31 -16.32 -0.77
C GLU A 79 8.61 -15.35 0.19
N VAL A 80 7.52 -14.71 -0.25
CA VAL A 80 6.69 -13.85 0.58
C VAL A 80 5.52 -14.66 1.12
N GLU A 81 5.78 -15.35 2.25
CA GLU A 81 4.85 -16.29 2.90
C GLU A 81 3.57 -15.61 3.36
N GLU A 82 3.67 -14.44 4.00
CA GLU A 82 2.49 -13.71 4.44
C GLU A 82 1.97 -12.79 3.33
N GLN A 83 0.69 -12.97 3.00
CA GLN A 83 0.02 -12.14 1.97
C GLN A 83 0.06 -10.64 2.29
N VAL A 84 0.19 -10.25 3.56
CA VAL A 84 0.31 -8.85 3.99
C VAL A 84 1.61 -8.19 3.52
N PHE A 85 2.68 -8.98 3.34
CA PHE A 85 3.99 -8.46 2.93
C PHE A 85 4.07 -8.16 1.44
N ARG A 86 3.26 -8.77 0.57
CA ARG A 86 3.31 -8.50 -0.88
C ARG A 86 2.95 -7.05 -1.23
N PRO A 87 1.84 -6.48 -0.70
CA PRO A 87 1.54 -5.05 -0.85
C PRO A 87 2.64 -4.13 -0.29
N LEU A 88 3.23 -4.50 0.86
CA LEU A 88 4.30 -3.73 1.50
C LEU A 88 5.57 -3.75 0.64
N LEU A 89 5.93 -4.91 0.08
CA LEU A 89 7.07 -5.07 -0.81
C LEU A 89 6.88 -4.30 -2.13
N LEU A 90 5.65 -4.26 -2.66
CA LEU A 90 5.31 -3.43 -3.81
C LEU A 90 5.54 -1.95 -3.52
N SER A 91 4.99 -1.46 -2.41
CA SER A 91 5.19 -0.08 -1.98
C SER A 91 6.66 0.23 -1.77
N TYR A 92 7.41 -0.66 -1.11
CA TYR A 92 8.86 -0.53 -0.95
C TYR A 92 9.59 -0.49 -2.29
N SER A 93 9.26 -1.36 -3.22
CA SER A 93 9.93 -1.47 -4.52
C SER A 93 9.75 -0.21 -5.38
N ASP A 94 8.65 0.51 -5.21
CA ASP A 94 8.36 1.76 -5.91
C ASP A 94 9.10 2.99 -5.33
N LEU A 95 9.63 2.89 -4.11
CA LEU A 95 10.37 3.98 -3.48
C LEU A 95 11.67 4.30 -4.23
N THR A 96 12.04 5.59 -4.22
CA THR A 96 13.35 6.02 -4.72
C THR A 96 14.48 5.40 -3.89
N PRO A 97 15.69 5.22 -4.46
CA PRO A 97 16.81 4.61 -3.73
C PRO A 97 17.16 5.33 -2.42
N ALA A 98 17.01 6.65 -2.36
CA ALA A 98 17.25 7.43 -1.15
C ALA A 98 16.23 7.07 -0.05
N VAL A 99 14.93 7.04 -0.37
CA VAL A 99 13.88 6.74 0.60
C VAL A 99 13.95 5.27 1.07
N LYS A 100 14.30 4.33 0.17
CA LYS A 100 14.55 2.93 0.54
C LYS A 100 15.62 2.81 1.64
N ARG A 101 16.74 3.53 1.48
CA ARG A 101 17.82 3.54 2.48
C ARG A 101 17.36 4.12 3.81
N CYS A 102 16.63 5.23 3.80
CA CYS A 102 16.06 5.82 5.01
C CYS A 102 15.13 4.84 5.72
N LEU A 103 14.25 4.15 5.00
CA LEU A 103 13.34 3.16 5.60
C LEU A 103 14.09 1.95 6.17
N LEU A 104 15.12 1.45 5.47
CA LEU A 104 15.95 0.35 5.96
C LEU A 104 16.68 0.69 7.25
N TYR A 105 17.05 1.96 7.44
CA TYR A 105 17.68 2.42 8.68
C TYR A 105 16.76 2.21 9.90
N CYS A 106 15.44 2.40 9.73
CA CYS A 106 14.46 2.14 10.78
C CYS A 106 14.45 0.68 11.25
N ALA A 107 14.91 -0.27 10.42
CA ALA A 107 14.94 -1.69 10.79
C ALA A 107 16.09 -2.07 11.76
N ILE A 108 17.02 -1.14 12.03
CA ILE A 108 18.10 -1.33 13.01
C ILE A 108 17.56 -1.24 14.45
N PHE A 109 16.46 -0.49 14.64
CA PHE A 109 15.84 -0.31 15.94
C PHE A 109 15.05 -1.55 16.36
N LEU A 110 14.95 -1.76 17.67
CA LEU A 110 14.17 -2.86 18.22
C LEU A 110 12.69 -2.72 17.85
N LYS A 111 12.00 -3.85 17.77
CA LYS A 111 10.55 -3.89 17.56
C LYS A 111 9.85 -3.00 18.58
N ASP A 112 8.88 -2.23 18.11
CA ASP A 112 8.06 -1.29 18.90
C ASP A 112 8.86 -0.12 19.52
N TYR A 113 10.09 0.13 19.08
CA TYR A 113 10.86 1.32 19.49
C TYR A 113 10.23 2.61 18.96
N GLU A 114 10.07 3.61 19.85
CA GLU A 114 9.53 4.91 19.50
C GLU A 114 10.59 5.79 18.83
N LEU A 115 10.46 5.98 17.51
CA LEU A 115 11.36 6.81 16.72
C LEU A 115 11.00 8.30 16.84
N GLY A 116 11.86 9.07 17.51
CA GLY A 116 11.79 10.54 17.50
C GLY A 116 12.19 11.10 16.14
N LYS A 117 11.30 11.87 15.48
CA LYS A 117 11.54 12.42 14.13
C LYS A 117 12.89 13.14 14.00
N ASN A 118 13.20 14.07 14.90
CA ASN A 118 14.44 14.86 14.81
C ASN A 118 15.68 13.98 14.98
N ASN A 119 15.63 13.03 15.93
CA ASN A 119 16.72 12.07 16.14
C ASN A 119 16.95 11.20 14.90
N LEU A 120 15.88 10.76 14.23
CA LEU A 120 16.00 9.95 13.01
C LEU A 120 16.57 10.74 11.81
N ILE A 121 16.32 12.05 11.76
CA ILE A 121 16.84 12.92 10.69
C ILE A 121 18.32 13.26 10.90
N GLU A 122 18.77 13.33 12.16
CA GLU A 122 20.15 13.65 12.52
C GLU A 122 21.12 12.46 12.42
N LEU A 123 20.60 11.23 12.40
CA LEU A 123 21.34 9.98 12.27
C LEU A 123 21.65 9.62 10.80
#